data_AF-A0A536FXX2-F1
#
_entry.id   AF-A0A536FXX2-F1
#
_cell.length_a   1.000
_cell.length_b   1.000
_cell.length_c   1.000
_cell.angle_alpha   90.00
_cell.angle_beta   90.00
_cell.angle_gamma   90.00
#
_symmetry.space_group_name_H-M   'P 1'
#
loop_
_entity.id
_entity.type
_entity.pdbx_description
1 polymer ?
#
loop_
_entity_poly.entity_id
_entity_poly.type
_entity_poly.pdbx_seq_one_letter_code
_entity_poly.pdbx_strand_id
1 'polypeptide(L)'
;MWIAVALTAIVSVVVLWVAPRLQPTTGTLVVVAAGRTATTLPSSTLMLRQGDGSWVTVGSVAGSVPAAPDQTQLIASALPVGVYDHVRLGDDTYAVTVDITPGRVAPLLLGIDGGRLVAGAVYAGNDDVNLGLGELSGKFVAMPAFTLVDQAGGPFSLKAIAGKDVVIAAFHTTCHETCPLYTALYLQLAKRVPATVQLVEVTTDPATDTPAVLSQYAKGVGASWTFATGTAAQVASFWKPFGVDLATGDTHTSTLALVDRHGYIRLVYRGVPKVGSDIPPSLVTLLSAQGLAQLASGGDGWGAPDVLQALTTIVGADQSPPTGGGKAPAFTLTSTVGANMSLADFAGKPLVINFWATYCPPCKAEMPLLKTAVPRAGARLLLINEGESSAVASGFLAQIGVDQPSLLDPNLSVGRQYGLSALPMTIFIKPDGTIDRRQIGQLGDRVLEAELSILVTQ
;
A
#
# COMPACT_ATOMS: atom_id res chain seq x y z
N MET A 1 -3.53 61.82 19.35
CA MET A 1 -4.35 60.99 18.43
C MET A 1 -3.55 59.87 17.76
N TRP A 2 -2.32 60.13 17.29
CA TRP A 2 -1.47 59.11 16.62
C TRP A 2 -0.94 57.97 17.51
N ILE A 3 -0.69 58.22 18.80
CA ILE A 3 -0.18 57.19 19.73
C ILE A 3 -1.26 56.15 20.08
N ALA A 4 -2.53 56.55 20.13
CA ALA A 4 -3.66 55.65 20.45
C ALA A 4 -3.93 54.64 19.32
N VAL A 5 -3.75 55.05 18.06
CA VAL A 5 -3.91 54.21 16.86
C VAL A 5 -2.76 53.21 16.75
N ALA A 6 -1.53 53.61 17.09
CA ALA A 6 -0.38 52.71 17.11
C ALA A 6 -0.50 51.63 18.19
N LEU A 7 -0.96 51.98 19.39
CA LEU A 7 -1.19 51.00 20.47
C LEU A 7 -2.33 50.01 20.15
N THR A 8 -3.41 50.46 19.52
CA THR A 8 -4.48 49.55 19.09
C THR A 8 -4.01 48.61 17.98
N ALA A 9 -3.25 49.09 17.00
CA ALA A 9 -2.68 48.25 15.94
C ALA A 9 -1.68 47.21 16.50
N ILE A 10 -0.82 47.59 17.44
CA ILE A 10 0.14 46.67 18.07
C ILE A 10 -0.59 45.62 18.94
N VAL A 11 -1.61 46.02 19.70
CA VAL A 11 -2.42 45.08 20.50
C VAL A 11 -3.20 44.13 19.60
N SER A 12 -3.77 44.59 18.47
CA SER A 12 -4.46 43.72 17.51
C SER A 12 -3.50 42.73 16.82
N VAL A 13 -2.29 43.16 16.45
CA VAL A 13 -1.27 42.29 15.83
C VAL A 13 -0.74 41.26 16.83
N VAL A 14 -0.57 41.62 18.10
CA VAL A 14 -0.13 40.69 19.16
C VAL A 14 -1.24 39.71 19.55
N VAL A 15 -2.52 40.14 19.59
CA VAL A 15 -3.66 39.23 19.84
C VAL A 15 -3.85 38.23 18.70
N LEU A 16 -3.57 38.60 17.45
CA LEU A 16 -3.58 37.69 16.30
C LEU A 16 -2.40 36.70 16.28
N TRP A 17 -1.28 37.02 16.95
CA TRP A 17 -0.10 36.14 17.05
C TRP A 17 -0.09 35.23 18.29
N VAL A 18 -0.89 35.55 19.31
CA VAL A 18 -0.96 34.80 20.58
C VAL A 18 -2.27 34.01 20.71
N ALA A 19 -3.25 34.20 19.83
CA ALA A 19 -4.38 33.29 19.74
C ALA A 19 -3.85 31.88 19.37
N PRO A 20 -4.02 30.85 20.22
CA PRO A 20 -3.65 29.51 19.84
C PRO A 20 -4.45 29.19 18.58
N ARG A 21 -3.76 28.85 17.48
CA ARG A 21 -4.41 28.29 16.29
C ARG A 21 -5.20 27.09 16.79
N LEU A 22 -6.51 27.24 16.97
CA LEU A 22 -7.40 26.20 17.51
C LEU A 22 -7.28 25.00 16.57
N GLN A 23 -6.47 24.02 16.98
CA GLN A 23 -6.38 22.77 16.25
C GLN A 23 -7.77 22.12 16.29
N PRO A 24 -8.25 21.53 15.18
CA PRO A 24 -9.56 20.89 15.15
C PRO A 24 -9.67 19.86 16.28
N THR A 25 -10.71 19.94 17.10
CA THR A 25 -10.95 18.97 18.17
C THR A 25 -11.55 17.66 17.64
N THR A 26 -11.76 17.57 16.33
CA THR A 26 -12.40 16.45 15.64
C THR A 26 -11.64 16.06 14.37
N GLY A 27 -11.71 14.79 14.01
CA GLY A 27 -11.42 14.29 12.66
C GLY A 27 -12.70 13.94 11.91
N THR A 28 -12.58 13.57 10.63
CA THR A 28 -13.72 13.14 9.81
C THR A 28 -13.62 11.64 9.55
N LEU A 29 -14.59 10.87 10.01
CA LEU A 29 -14.77 9.49 9.59
C LEU A 29 -15.55 9.46 8.27
N VAL A 30 -15.00 8.82 7.24
CA VAL A 30 -15.72 8.54 5.99
C VAL A 30 -15.96 7.05 5.91
N VAL A 31 -17.23 6.66 5.89
CA VAL A 31 -17.65 5.27 5.86
C VAL A 31 -18.11 4.91 4.47
N VAL A 32 -17.45 3.92 3.90
CA VAL A 32 -17.77 3.36 2.59
C VAL A 32 -18.24 1.92 2.73
N ALA A 33 -19.01 1.43 1.77
CA ALA A 33 -19.41 0.04 1.70
C ALA A 33 -19.22 -0.53 0.30
N ALA A 34 -18.82 -1.80 0.28
CA ALA A 34 -18.72 -2.63 -0.92
C ALA A 34 -19.11 -4.06 -0.57
N GLY A 35 -19.65 -4.81 -1.53
CA GLY A 35 -19.94 -6.23 -1.39
C GLY A 35 -19.07 -7.09 -2.29
N ARG A 36 -19.06 -8.40 -2.07
CA ARG A 36 -18.47 -9.35 -3.04
C ARG A 36 -19.27 -9.38 -4.35
N THR A 37 -20.56 -9.14 -4.22
CA THR A 37 -21.51 -8.91 -5.30
C THR A 37 -22.34 -7.67 -4.97
N ALA A 38 -23.02 -7.10 -5.97
CA ALA A 38 -23.90 -5.98 -5.73
C ALA A 38 -25.06 -6.41 -4.80
N THR A 39 -25.30 -5.63 -3.76
CA THR A 39 -26.25 -5.93 -2.68
C THR A 39 -26.88 -4.65 -2.14
N THR A 40 -27.64 -4.74 -1.06
CA THR A 40 -28.25 -3.59 -0.38
C THR A 40 -28.01 -3.67 1.11
N LEU A 41 -27.87 -2.51 1.76
CA LEU A 41 -27.77 -2.38 3.20
C LEU A 41 -29.10 -1.83 3.75
N PRO A 42 -29.83 -2.57 4.60
CA PRO A 42 -30.98 -2.04 5.31
C PRO A 42 -30.57 -0.95 6.29
N SER A 43 -31.48 -0.03 6.60
CA SER A 43 -31.22 1.06 7.54
C SER A 43 -30.75 0.53 8.89
N SER A 44 -29.50 0.83 9.22
CA SER A 44 -28.81 0.30 10.39
C SER A 44 -28.06 1.41 11.11
N THR A 45 -28.03 1.35 12.44
CA THR A 45 -27.24 2.30 13.24
C THR A 45 -25.78 1.88 13.24
N LEU A 46 -24.90 2.81 12.87
CA LEU A 46 -23.46 2.65 12.93
C LEU A 46 -22.91 3.29 14.21
N MET A 47 -22.12 2.54 14.96
CA MET A 47 -21.47 2.99 16.20
C MET A 47 -19.99 2.60 16.20
N LEU A 48 -19.17 3.41 16.87
CA LEU A 48 -17.78 3.08 17.20
C LEU A 48 -17.60 2.98 18.70
N ARG A 49 -16.70 2.11 19.16
CA ARG A 49 -16.36 1.99 20.58
C ARG A 49 -15.06 2.72 20.90
N GLN A 50 -15.07 3.55 21.94
CA GLN A 50 -13.90 4.23 22.46
C GLN A 50 -13.09 3.31 23.37
N GLY A 51 -11.81 3.62 23.57
CA GLY A 51 -10.92 2.84 24.46
C GLY A 51 -11.37 2.77 25.93
N ASP A 52 -12.23 3.68 26.39
CA ASP A 52 -12.87 3.61 27.72
C ASP A 52 -14.08 2.64 27.78
N GLY A 53 -14.39 2.01 26.65
CA GLY A 53 -15.46 1.04 26.48
C GLY A 53 -16.81 1.63 26.07
N SER A 54 -16.96 2.96 26.06
CA SER A 54 -18.20 3.63 25.67
C SER A 54 -18.44 3.56 24.16
N TRP A 55 -19.70 3.65 23.74
CA TRP A 55 -20.09 3.62 22.33
C TRP A 55 -20.56 5.00 21.86
N VAL A 56 -20.00 5.45 20.75
CA VAL A 56 -20.36 6.69 20.07
C VAL A 56 -21.17 6.35 18.82
N THR A 57 -22.39 6.89 18.73
CA THR A 57 -23.21 6.77 17.53
C THR A 57 -22.63 7.64 16.42
N VAL A 58 -22.29 7.03 15.28
CA VAL A 58 -21.82 7.74 14.08
C VAL A 58 -23.02 8.28 13.29
N GLY A 59 -24.06 7.47 13.14
CA GLY A 59 -25.29 7.80 12.40
C GLY A 59 -26.05 6.58 11.91
N SER A 60 -27.08 6.80 11.09
CA SER A 60 -27.81 5.73 10.38
C SER A 60 -27.28 5.60 8.95
N VAL A 61 -27.04 4.38 8.50
CA VAL A 61 -26.54 4.07 7.15
C VAL A 61 -27.49 3.09 6.45
N ALA A 62 -27.68 3.27 5.15
CA ALA A 62 -28.53 2.43 4.30
C ALA A 62 -28.16 2.64 2.82
N GLY A 63 -28.63 1.76 1.94
CA GLY A 63 -28.66 2.01 0.49
C GLY A 63 -28.11 0.88 -0.36
N SER A 64 -27.95 1.15 -1.65
CA SER A 64 -27.36 0.22 -2.60
C SER A 64 -25.86 0.11 -2.38
N VAL A 65 -25.35 -1.12 -2.28
CA VAL A 65 -23.93 -1.41 -2.11
C VAL A 65 -23.42 -2.11 -3.36
N PRO A 66 -22.50 -1.52 -4.14
CA PRO A 66 -21.99 -2.15 -5.35
C PRO A 66 -21.06 -3.33 -5.03
N ALA A 67 -20.78 -4.14 -6.05
CA ALA A 67 -19.70 -5.12 -5.97
C ALA A 67 -18.34 -4.40 -6.00
N ALA A 68 -17.42 -4.81 -5.13
CA ALA A 68 -16.04 -4.33 -5.18
C ALA A 68 -15.40 -4.60 -6.56
N PRO A 69 -14.46 -3.76 -7.03
CA PRO A 69 -13.80 -2.67 -6.31
C PRO A 69 -14.62 -1.38 -6.25
N ASP A 70 -15.79 -1.32 -6.89
CA ASP A 70 -16.70 -0.20 -6.73
C ASP A 70 -17.20 -0.14 -5.28
N GLN A 71 -17.40 1.07 -4.79
CA GLN A 71 -17.85 1.34 -3.43
C GLN A 71 -18.85 2.49 -3.41
N THR A 72 -19.65 2.55 -2.36
CA THR A 72 -20.54 3.68 -2.08
C THR A 72 -20.14 4.34 -0.77
N GLN A 73 -20.21 5.68 -0.70
CA GLN A 73 -20.08 6.36 0.58
C GLN A 73 -21.43 6.32 1.30
N LEU A 74 -21.45 5.75 2.50
CA LEU A 74 -22.64 5.65 3.34
C LEU A 74 -22.85 6.89 4.19
N ILE A 75 -21.78 7.36 4.84
CA ILE A 75 -21.83 8.53 5.72
C ILE A 75 -20.44 9.15 5.87
N ALA A 76 -20.40 10.48 6.05
CA ALA A 76 -19.23 11.18 6.55
C ALA A 76 -19.62 11.90 7.85
N SER A 77 -18.89 11.68 8.92
CA SER A 77 -19.22 12.19 10.26
C SER A 77 -18.00 12.77 10.95
N ALA A 78 -18.17 13.90 11.64
CA ALA A 78 -17.13 14.49 12.47
C ALA A 78 -17.12 13.78 13.83
N LEU A 79 -15.99 13.20 14.21
CA LEU A 79 -15.83 12.47 15.46
C LEU A 79 -14.76 13.12 16.34
N PRO A 80 -14.89 13.04 17.68
CA PRO A 80 -13.84 13.41 18.60
C PRO A 80 -12.53 12.70 18.25
N VAL A 81 -11.41 13.41 18.45
CA VAL A 81 -10.08 12.83 18.28
C VAL A 81 -9.88 11.70 19.28
N GLY A 82 -9.36 10.57 18.81
CA GLY A 82 -9.13 9.40 19.64
C GLY A 82 -9.07 8.11 18.84
N VAL A 83 -8.74 7.03 19.55
CA VAL A 83 -8.68 5.67 19.01
C VAL A 83 -9.96 4.93 19.38
N TYR A 84 -10.56 4.30 18.38
CA TYR A 84 -11.74 3.47 18.50
C TYR A 84 -11.37 2.03 18.15
N ASP A 85 -11.79 1.05 18.94
CA ASP A 85 -11.30 -0.34 18.82
C ASP A 85 -12.33 -1.33 18.24
N HIS A 86 -13.59 -0.89 18.09
CA HIS A 86 -14.66 -1.68 17.48
C HIS A 86 -15.62 -0.84 16.65
N VAL A 87 -16.20 -1.48 15.65
CA VAL A 87 -17.33 -1.00 14.85
C VAL A 87 -18.55 -1.87 15.14
N ARG A 88 -19.72 -1.24 15.23
CA ARG A 88 -21.02 -1.94 15.29
C ARG A 88 -21.96 -1.40 14.22
N LEU A 89 -22.58 -2.30 13.46
CA LEU A 89 -23.63 -2.00 12.50
C LEU A 89 -24.87 -2.84 12.83
N GLY A 90 -25.90 -2.21 13.37
CA GLY A 90 -27.05 -2.95 13.92
C GLY A 90 -26.60 -3.87 15.05
N ASP A 91 -26.85 -5.18 14.91
CA ASP A 91 -26.45 -6.20 15.89
C ASP A 91 -25.01 -6.72 15.66
N ASP A 92 -24.42 -6.44 14.51
CA ASP A 92 -23.13 -6.98 14.12
C ASP A 92 -21.99 -6.11 14.70
N THR A 93 -21.09 -6.70 15.48
CA THR A 93 -19.95 -6.00 16.10
C THR A 93 -18.63 -6.65 15.69
N TYR A 94 -17.65 -5.84 15.28
CA TYR A 94 -16.33 -6.29 14.84
C TYR A 94 -15.23 -5.45 15.46
N ALA A 95 -14.12 -6.11 15.79
CA ALA A 95 -12.90 -5.45 16.24
C ALA A 95 -12.17 -4.84 15.03
N VAL A 96 -11.89 -3.55 15.10
CA VAL A 96 -11.11 -2.81 14.11
C VAL A 96 -10.64 -1.51 14.75
N THR A 97 -9.38 -1.15 14.53
CA THR A 97 -8.82 0.07 15.10
C THR A 97 -9.02 1.24 14.14
N VAL A 98 -9.80 2.24 14.54
CA VAL A 98 -10.01 3.49 13.81
C VAL A 98 -9.34 4.62 14.58
N ASP A 99 -8.31 5.25 14.00
CA ASP A 99 -7.65 6.41 14.58
C ASP A 99 -8.21 7.71 13.98
N ILE A 100 -8.93 8.48 14.80
CA ILE A 100 -9.47 9.79 14.43
C ILE A 100 -8.48 10.86 14.85
N THR A 101 -7.84 11.49 13.87
CA THR A 101 -6.84 12.54 14.07
C THR A 101 -7.38 13.94 13.73
N PRO A 102 -6.89 15.01 14.41
CA PRO A 102 -7.33 16.38 14.19
C PRO A 102 -7.33 16.79 12.72
N GLY A 103 -8.52 17.14 12.18
CA GLY A 103 -8.66 17.64 10.81
C GLY A 103 -8.34 16.65 9.70
N ARG A 104 -8.12 15.36 10.00
CA ARG A 104 -7.84 14.32 9.00
C ARG A 104 -9.09 13.50 8.68
N VAL A 105 -9.07 12.86 7.51
CA VAL A 105 -10.04 11.82 7.15
C VAL A 105 -9.53 10.47 7.58
N ALA A 106 -10.33 9.74 8.35
CA ALA A 106 -10.17 8.32 8.60
C ALA A 106 -11.20 7.58 7.75
N PRO A 107 -10.79 6.80 6.73
CA PRO A 107 -11.72 5.98 5.98
C PRO A 107 -12.02 4.68 6.75
N LEU A 108 -13.23 4.17 6.58
CA LEU A 108 -13.70 2.89 7.10
C LEU A 108 -14.50 2.18 6.02
N LEU A 109 -14.07 0.99 5.61
CA LEU A 109 -14.78 0.13 4.68
C LEU A 109 -15.57 -0.92 5.44
N LEU A 110 -16.86 -1.00 5.10
CA LEU A 110 -17.78 -2.04 5.53
C LEU A 110 -18.01 -3.02 4.38
N GLY A 111 -17.50 -4.24 4.51
CA GLY A 111 -17.84 -5.35 3.63
C GLY A 111 -19.26 -5.84 3.90
N ILE A 112 -20.15 -5.73 2.91
CA ILE A 112 -21.57 -6.08 3.06
C ILE A 112 -21.91 -7.29 2.20
N ASP A 113 -22.62 -8.24 2.80
CA ASP A 113 -23.27 -9.34 2.09
C ASP A 113 -24.61 -9.65 2.74
N GLY A 114 -25.64 -9.92 1.93
CA GLY A 114 -27.01 -10.12 2.42
C GLY A 114 -27.55 -9.02 3.35
N GLY A 115 -27.07 -7.78 3.21
CA GLY A 115 -27.44 -6.64 4.06
C GLY A 115 -26.84 -6.64 5.46
N ARG A 116 -25.80 -7.45 5.71
CA ARG A 116 -25.08 -7.53 6.99
C ARG A 116 -23.59 -7.33 6.78
N LEU A 117 -22.88 -7.04 7.87
CA LEU A 117 -21.42 -7.00 7.85
C LEU A 117 -20.86 -8.43 7.65
N VAL A 118 -19.97 -8.58 6.67
CA VAL A 118 -19.22 -9.81 6.46
C VAL A 118 -18.16 -9.95 7.55
N ALA A 119 -18.06 -11.14 8.13
CA ALA A 119 -17.10 -11.40 9.18
C ALA A 119 -15.65 -11.24 8.68
N GLY A 120 -14.89 -10.40 9.38
CA GLY A 120 -13.50 -10.07 9.01
C GLY A 120 -13.37 -9.06 7.88
N ALA A 121 -14.47 -8.57 7.29
CA ALA A 121 -14.43 -7.62 6.19
C ALA A 121 -14.73 -6.18 6.64
N VAL A 122 -14.07 -5.74 7.71
CA VAL A 122 -14.15 -4.36 8.20
C VAL A 122 -12.75 -3.81 8.29
N TYR A 123 -12.49 -2.74 7.56
CA TYR A 123 -11.13 -2.23 7.34
C TYR A 123 -11.07 -0.74 7.59
N ALA A 124 -10.09 -0.28 8.35
CA ALA A 124 -9.95 1.11 8.73
C ALA A 124 -8.58 1.65 8.34
N GLY A 125 -8.54 2.90 7.87
CA GLY A 125 -7.32 3.47 7.32
C GLY A 125 -7.16 3.18 5.83
N ASN A 126 -6.35 4.00 5.17
CA ASN A 126 -6.29 4.02 3.71
C ASN A 126 -5.78 2.70 3.11
N ASP A 127 -4.79 2.08 3.75
CA ASP A 127 -4.17 0.86 3.23
C ASP A 127 -5.13 -0.34 3.39
N ASP A 128 -5.74 -0.49 4.57
CA ASP A 128 -6.66 -1.59 4.84
C ASP A 128 -7.97 -1.45 4.06
N VAL A 129 -8.47 -0.23 3.81
CA VAL A 129 -9.63 -0.03 2.94
C VAL A 129 -9.33 -0.52 1.51
N ASN A 130 -8.16 -0.20 0.97
CA ASN A 130 -7.76 -0.73 -0.33
C ASN A 130 -7.55 -2.24 -0.32
N LEU A 131 -6.99 -2.78 0.78
CA LEU A 131 -6.90 -4.22 1.01
C LEU A 131 -8.28 -4.87 0.91
N GLY A 132 -9.24 -4.34 1.68
CA GLY A 132 -10.59 -4.87 1.75
C GLY A 132 -11.35 -4.78 0.42
N LEU A 133 -11.16 -3.71 -0.36
CA LEU A 133 -11.72 -3.65 -1.72
C LEU A 133 -11.12 -4.72 -2.65
N GLY A 134 -9.80 -4.96 -2.56
CA GLY A 134 -9.16 -6.03 -3.33
C GLY A 134 -9.56 -7.43 -2.85
N GLU A 135 -9.77 -7.64 -1.56
CA GLU A 135 -10.31 -8.89 -1.01
C GLU A 135 -11.74 -9.15 -1.48
N LEU A 136 -12.62 -8.16 -1.31
CA LEU A 136 -14.03 -8.27 -1.68
C LEU A 136 -14.22 -8.46 -3.18
N SER A 137 -13.35 -7.87 -4.00
CA SER A 137 -13.37 -8.07 -5.47
C SER A 137 -12.76 -9.41 -5.92
N GLY A 138 -12.21 -10.20 -4.99
CA GLY A 138 -11.49 -11.44 -5.31
C GLY A 138 -10.16 -11.22 -6.01
N LYS A 139 -9.65 -9.99 -6.04
CA LYS A 139 -8.35 -9.65 -6.65
C LYS A 139 -7.19 -10.10 -5.79
N PHE A 140 -7.33 -10.10 -4.47
CA PHE A 140 -6.32 -10.64 -3.55
C PHE A 140 -6.58 -12.11 -3.26
N VAL A 141 -5.56 -12.93 -3.51
CA VAL A 141 -5.59 -14.35 -3.22
C VAL A 141 -5.09 -14.55 -1.80
N ALA A 142 -5.99 -14.95 -0.90
CA ALA A 142 -5.60 -15.33 0.46
C ALA A 142 -4.64 -16.52 0.41
N MET A 143 -3.59 -16.48 1.23
CA MET A 143 -2.70 -17.60 1.43
C MET A 143 -3.52 -18.76 2.03
N PRO A 144 -3.63 -19.91 1.34
CA PRO A 144 -4.39 -21.04 1.87
C PRO A 144 -3.77 -21.56 3.17
N ALA A 145 -4.60 -22.22 3.98
CA ALA A 145 -4.08 -22.95 5.13
C ALA A 145 -3.07 -24.01 4.67
N PHE A 146 -1.91 -24.03 5.33
CA PHE A 146 -0.86 -25.01 5.09
C PHE A 146 -0.28 -25.51 6.41
N THR A 147 0.26 -26.72 6.33
CA THR A 147 0.97 -27.37 7.44
C THR A 147 2.26 -27.95 6.90
N LEU A 148 3.37 -27.34 7.29
CA LEU A 148 4.73 -27.71 6.97
C LEU A 148 5.54 -27.83 8.27
N VAL A 149 6.81 -28.20 8.15
CA VAL A 149 7.79 -28.19 9.23
C VAL A 149 8.99 -27.35 8.83
N ASP A 150 9.58 -26.64 9.79
CA ASP A 150 10.81 -25.88 9.58
C ASP A 150 12.06 -26.76 9.66
N GLN A 151 13.23 -26.18 9.42
CA GLN A 151 14.51 -26.88 9.46
C GLN A 151 14.93 -27.39 10.85
N ALA A 152 14.27 -26.95 11.92
CA ALA A 152 14.45 -27.46 13.27
C ALA A 152 13.45 -28.58 13.61
N GLY A 153 12.53 -28.91 12.69
CA GLY A 153 11.45 -29.86 12.91
C GLY A 153 10.24 -29.28 13.64
N GLY A 154 10.20 -27.95 13.84
CA GLY A 154 9.07 -27.23 14.42
C GLY A 154 7.93 -27.05 13.42
N PRO A 155 6.68 -26.84 13.88
CA PRO A 155 5.54 -26.64 13.00
C PRO A 155 5.61 -25.27 12.30
N PHE A 156 5.48 -25.28 10.96
CA PHE A 156 5.40 -24.08 10.13
C PHE A 156 4.03 -24.02 9.44
N SER A 157 3.23 -23.00 9.77
CA SER A 157 1.84 -22.85 9.32
C SER A 157 1.46 -21.37 9.20
N LEU A 158 0.22 -21.06 8.80
CA LEU A 158 -0.31 -19.69 8.81
C LEU A 158 -0.09 -18.99 10.17
N LYS A 159 -0.18 -19.72 11.28
CA LYS A 159 0.08 -19.17 12.62
C LYS A 159 1.52 -18.70 12.82
N ALA A 160 2.49 -19.33 12.16
CA ALA A 160 3.90 -18.98 12.27
C ALA A 160 4.23 -17.65 11.55
N ILE A 161 3.43 -17.29 10.56
CA ILE A 161 3.58 -16.09 9.73
C ILE A 161 2.52 -15.00 9.98
N ALA A 162 1.54 -15.27 10.85
CA ALA A 162 0.45 -14.34 11.12
C ALA A 162 0.97 -12.97 11.62
N GLY A 163 0.45 -11.89 11.04
CA GLY A 163 0.84 -10.52 11.40
C GLY A 163 2.22 -10.10 10.91
N LYS A 164 2.86 -10.87 10.03
CA LYS A 164 4.18 -10.54 9.45
C LYS A 164 4.08 -10.46 7.94
N ASP A 165 4.81 -9.51 7.36
CA ASP A 165 5.07 -9.51 5.92
C ASP A 165 6.09 -10.62 5.62
N VAL A 166 5.85 -11.45 4.62
CA VAL A 166 6.64 -12.65 4.34
C VAL A 166 7.16 -12.63 2.91
N VAL A 167 8.46 -12.85 2.76
CA VAL A 167 9.08 -13.17 1.48
C VAL A 167 9.26 -14.67 1.41
N ILE A 168 8.63 -15.31 0.43
CA ILE A 168 8.66 -16.77 0.24
C ILE A 168 9.35 -17.08 -1.08
N ALA A 169 10.39 -17.92 -1.09
CA ALA A 169 11.00 -18.39 -2.34
C ALA A 169 10.94 -19.90 -2.48
N ALA A 170 10.74 -20.35 -3.72
CA ALA A 170 10.88 -21.74 -4.11
C ALA A 170 12.36 -22.08 -4.29
N PHE A 171 12.80 -23.19 -3.70
CA PHE A 171 14.18 -23.66 -3.81
C PHE A 171 14.25 -25.18 -3.64
N HIS A 172 15.40 -25.78 -3.92
CA HIS A 172 15.78 -27.07 -3.33
C HIS A 172 17.29 -27.17 -3.19
N THR A 173 17.78 -27.95 -2.22
CA THR A 173 19.21 -27.93 -1.84
C THR A 173 20.17 -28.49 -2.89
N THR A 174 19.65 -29.26 -3.84
CA THR A 174 20.39 -29.91 -4.92
C THR A 174 20.42 -29.12 -6.23
N CYS A 175 19.79 -27.93 -6.28
CA CYS A 175 19.81 -27.09 -7.47
C CYS A 175 21.13 -26.35 -7.60
N HIS A 176 21.76 -26.47 -8.77
CA HIS A 176 23.02 -25.79 -9.10
C HIS A 176 22.83 -24.66 -10.12
N GLU A 177 21.59 -24.21 -10.35
CA GLU A 177 21.28 -23.15 -11.32
C GLU A 177 20.76 -21.89 -10.61
N THR A 178 19.44 -21.72 -10.49
CA THR A 178 18.86 -20.48 -9.95
C THR A 178 18.86 -20.41 -8.43
N CYS A 179 18.79 -21.54 -7.71
CA CYS A 179 18.66 -21.52 -6.25
C CYS A 179 19.83 -20.83 -5.52
N PRO A 180 21.12 -21.04 -5.88
CA PRO A 180 22.21 -20.28 -5.27
C PRO A 180 22.09 -18.75 -5.50
N LEU A 181 21.45 -18.32 -6.60
CA LEU A 181 21.15 -16.90 -6.87
C LEU A 181 20.02 -16.38 -5.98
N TYR A 182 19.00 -17.20 -5.69
CA TYR A 182 17.96 -16.86 -4.72
C TYR A 182 18.52 -16.77 -3.30
N THR A 183 19.39 -17.70 -2.89
CA THR A 183 20.09 -17.62 -1.61
C THR A 183 20.94 -16.36 -1.51
N ALA A 184 21.64 -15.98 -2.58
CA ALA A 184 22.38 -14.71 -2.64
C ALA A 184 21.46 -13.48 -2.52
N LEU A 185 20.31 -13.49 -3.20
CA LEU A 185 19.26 -12.47 -3.03
C LEU A 185 18.80 -12.39 -1.57
N TYR A 186 18.55 -13.52 -0.90
CA TYR A 186 18.11 -13.56 0.50
C TYR A 186 19.18 -13.03 1.45
N LEU A 187 20.48 -13.29 1.20
CA LEU A 187 21.57 -12.68 1.95
C LEU A 187 21.61 -11.15 1.80
N GLN A 188 21.25 -10.62 0.62
CA GLN A 188 21.13 -9.17 0.41
C GLN A 188 19.91 -8.59 1.12
N LEU A 189 18.77 -9.30 1.07
CA LEU A 189 17.53 -8.90 1.75
C LEU A 189 17.68 -8.92 3.26
N ALA A 190 18.27 -9.97 3.84
CA ALA A 190 18.45 -10.14 5.28
C ALA A 190 19.24 -8.98 5.94
N LYS A 191 20.08 -8.28 5.17
CA LYS A 191 20.82 -7.08 5.63
C LYS A 191 19.96 -5.81 5.68
N ARG A 192 18.78 -5.79 5.04
CA ARG A 192 18.03 -4.57 4.70
C ARG A 192 16.54 -4.61 5.08
N VAL A 193 15.93 -5.79 5.15
CA VAL A 193 14.51 -5.92 5.52
C VAL A 193 14.32 -5.61 7.02
N PRO A 194 13.21 -4.95 7.41
CA PRO A 194 12.90 -4.70 8.82
C PRO A 194 12.61 -6.01 9.56
N ALA A 195 12.73 -6.00 10.89
CA ALA A 195 12.46 -7.17 11.73
C ALA A 195 11.02 -7.70 11.66
N THR A 196 10.09 -6.89 11.15
CA THR A 196 8.68 -7.26 10.89
C THR A 196 8.52 -8.14 9.65
N VAL A 197 9.53 -8.20 8.79
CA VAL A 197 9.53 -9.04 7.58
C VAL A 197 10.20 -10.38 7.89
N GLN A 198 9.50 -11.47 7.58
CA GLN A 198 10.03 -12.82 7.67
C GLN A 198 10.48 -13.32 6.30
N LEU A 199 11.73 -13.77 6.21
CA LEU A 199 12.24 -14.47 5.04
C LEU A 199 12.02 -15.98 5.20
N VAL A 200 11.52 -16.63 4.15
CA VAL A 200 11.23 -18.07 4.14
C VAL A 200 11.58 -18.67 2.79
N GLU A 201 12.32 -19.77 2.79
CA GLU A 201 12.50 -20.60 1.59
C GLU A 201 11.76 -21.93 1.81
N VAL A 202 10.91 -22.34 0.87
CA VAL A 202 10.13 -23.59 0.95
C VAL A 202 10.57 -24.53 -0.16
N THR A 203 10.89 -25.77 0.19
CA THR A 203 11.45 -26.72 -0.78
C THR A 203 10.46 -27.03 -1.90
N THR A 204 10.95 -27.33 -3.10
CA THR A 204 10.22 -27.98 -4.18
C THR A 204 10.61 -29.46 -4.35
N ASP A 205 11.62 -29.94 -3.61
CA ASP A 205 12.04 -31.35 -3.56
C ASP A 205 11.96 -31.92 -2.12
N PRO A 206 10.75 -32.13 -1.58
CA PRO A 206 10.56 -32.63 -0.22
C PRO A 206 11.04 -34.08 -0.01
N ALA A 207 11.35 -34.83 -1.07
CA ALA A 207 11.89 -36.18 -0.94
C ALA A 207 13.36 -36.14 -0.49
N THR A 208 14.11 -35.15 -0.95
CA THR A 208 15.52 -34.93 -0.58
C THR A 208 15.65 -33.98 0.61
N ASP A 209 14.87 -32.88 0.61
CA ASP A 209 15.00 -31.78 1.54
C ASP A 209 14.27 -32.04 2.87
N THR A 210 14.81 -32.99 3.64
CA THR A 210 14.39 -33.23 5.03
C THR A 210 14.80 -32.08 5.95
N PRO A 211 14.18 -31.90 7.13
CA PRO A 211 14.59 -30.85 8.08
C PRO A 211 16.09 -30.86 8.41
N ALA A 212 16.70 -32.04 8.54
CA ALA A 212 18.13 -32.17 8.80
C ALA A 212 19.00 -31.67 7.63
N VAL A 213 18.61 -31.99 6.39
CA VAL A 213 19.27 -31.52 5.16
C VAL A 213 19.15 -30.00 5.06
N LEU A 214 17.96 -29.45 5.30
CA LEU A 214 17.71 -28.01 5.30
C LEU A 214 18.52 -27.29 6.38
N SER A 215 18.63 -27.87 7.58
CA SER A 215 19.45 -27.32 8.67
C SER A 215 20.93 -27.27 8.31
N GLN A 216 21.44 -28.32 7.64
CA GLN A 216 22.82 -28.38 7.17
C GLN A 216 23.07 -27.37 6.05
N TYR A 217 22.16 -27.29 5.07
CA TYR A 217 22.24 -26.31 3.98
C TYR A 217 22.26 -24.88 4.52
N ALA A 218 21.32 -24.53 5.40
CA ALA A 218 21.23 -23.21 6.03
C ALA A 218 22.55 -22.81 6.71
N LYS A 219 23.17 -23.73 7.46
CA LYS A 219 24.49 -23.50 8.07
C LYS A 219 25.60 -23.31 7.05
N GLY A 220 25.59 -24.09 5.97
CA GLY A 220 26.59 -24.03 4.90
C GLY A 220 26.60 -22.71 4.15
N VAL A 221 25.42 -22.12 3.92
CA VAL A 221 25.28 -20.84 3.20
C VAL A 221 25.23 -19.61 4.13
N GLY A 222 25.26 -19.83 5.45
CA GLY A 222 25.18 -18.75 6.45
C GLY A 222 23.80 -18.10 6.54
N ALA A 223 22.73 -18.85 6.22
CA ALA A 223 21.37 -18.36 6.26
C ALA A 223 20.81 -18.34 7.69
N SER A 224 20.16 -17.24 8.05
CA SER A 224 19.50 -17.04 9.35
C SER A 224 17.97 -17.10 9.27
N TRP A 225 17.41 -17.37 8.09
CA TRP A 225 15.97 -17.38 7.84
C TRP A 225 15.36 -18.78 7.93
N THR A 226 14.05 -18.88 7.78
CA THR A 226 13.32 -20.15 7.86
C THR A 226 13.44 -20.92 6.56
N PHE A 227 13.75 -22.21 6.65
CA PHE A 227 13.61 -23.16 5.55
C PHE A 227 12.51 -24.15 5.93
N ALA A 228 11.55 -24.39 5.04
CA ALA A 228 10.43 -25.28 5.34
C ALA A 228 10.28 -26.42 4.33
N THR A 229 9.77 -27.54 4.83
CA THR A 229 9.50 -28.78 4.09
C THR A 229 8.27 -29.50 4.65
N GLY A 230 7.91 -30.63 4.08
CA GLY A 230 6.79 -31.46 4.50
C GLY A 230 6.69 -32.71 3.64
N THR A 231 5.53 -33.38 3.67
CA THR A 231 5.26 -34.44 2.70
C THR A 231 5.09 -33.83 1.29
N ALA A 232 5.34 -34.63 0.25
CA ALA A 232 5.13 -34.19 -1.14
C ALA A 232 3.73 -33.60 -1.38
N ALA A 233 2.69 -34.19 -0.79
CA ALA A 233 1.33 -33.67 -0.89
C ALA A 233 1.15 -32.30 -0.20
N GLN A 234 1.75 -32.11 0.98
CA GLN A 234 1.70 -30.83 1.70
C GLN A 234 2.42 -29.72 0.93
N VAL A 235 3.62 -30.02 0.42
CA VAL A 235 4.43 -29.06 -0.34
C VAL A 235 3.79 -28.72 -1.69
N ALA A 236 3.24 -29.71 -2.41
CA ALA A 236 2.48 -29.45 -3.64
C ALA A 236 1.23 -28.59 -3.37
N SER A 237 0.51 -28.85 -2.27
CA SER A 237 -0.64 -28.04 -1.89
C SER A 237 -0.26 -26.61 -1.52
N PHE A 238 0.88 -26.42 -0.85
CA PHE A 238 1.43 -25.11 -0.50
C PHE A 238 1.78 -24.29 -1.75
N TRP A 239 2.39 -24.92 -2.75
CA TRP A 239 2.89 -24.25 -3.95
C TRP A 239 1.83 -23.98 -5.03
N LYS A 240 0.69 -24.69 -4.98
CA LYS A 240 -0.42 -24.57 -5.93
C LYS A 240 -0.88 -23.12 -6.22
N PRO A 241 -1.06 -22.22 -5.23
CA PRO A 241 -1.51 -20.84 -5.49
C PRO A 241 -0.49 -19.99 -6.27
N PHE A 242 0.78 -20.37 -6.24
CA PHE A 242 1.88 -19.65 -6.91
C PHE A 242 2.17 -20.21 -8.32
N GLY A 243 1.54 -21.35 -8.67
CA GLY A 243 1.81 -22.08 -9.91
C GLY A 243 3.21 -22.69 -9.93
N VAL A 244 3.69 -23.15 -8.77
CA VAL A 244 4.97 -23.85 -8.64
C VAL A 244 4.72 -25.35 -8.56
N ASP A 245 5.41 -26.11 -9.40
CA ASP A 245 5.40 -27.58 -9.37
C ASP A 245 6.57 -28.12 -8.54
N LEU A 246 6.45 -29.35 -8.04
CA LEU A 246 7.57 -30.03 -7.38
C LEU A 246 8.69 -30.31 -8.40
N ALA A 247 9.94 -30.18 -7.95
CA ALA A 247 11.10 -30.39 -8.80
C ALA A 247 11.23 -31.86 -9.20
N THR A 248 11.57 -32.10 -10.48
CA THR A 248 11.92 -33.43 -11.02
C THR A 248 13.38 -33.50 -11.47
N GLY A 249 14.20 -32.53 -11.04
CA GLY A 249 15.59 -32.31 -11.46
C GLY A 249 15.90 -30.82 -11.52
N ASP A 250 16.82 -30.39 -12.40
CA ASP A 250 17.16 -28.99 -12.61
C ASP A 250 16.18 -28.25 -13.54
N THR A 251 14.90 -28.63 -13.62
CA THR A 251 13.86 -27.94 -14.41
C THR A 251 13.10 -26.95 -13.52
N HIS A 252 13.09 -25.65 -13.86
CA HIS A 252 12.74 -24.61 -12.87
C HIS A 252 11.62 -23.66 -13.31
N THR A 253 10.56 -23.61 -12.50
CA THR A 253 9.76 -22.39 -12.29
C THR A 253 10.32 -21.68 -11.07
N SER A 254 11.29 -20.77 -11.29
CA SER A 254 11.88 -19.98 -10.20
C SER A 254 10.88 -18.93 -9.73
N THR A 255 10.54 -18.93 -8.43
CA THR A 255 9.45 -18.11 -7.89
C THR A 255 9.83 -17.46 -6.57
N LEU A 256 9.55 -16.17 -6.43
CA LEU A 256 9.54 -15.44 -5.16
C LEU A 256 8.16 -14.79 -4.99
N ALA A 257 7.52 -15.00 -3.85
CA ALA A 257 6.23 -14.42 -3.52
C ALA A 257 6.32 -13.51 -2.30
N LEU A 258 5.51 -12.47 -2.30
CA LEU A 258 5.28 -11.58 -1.15
C LEU A 258 3.89 -11.85 -0.61
N VAL A 259 3.83 -12.21 0.67
CA VAL A 259 2.59 -12.34 1.44
C VAL A 259 2.58 -11.19 2.45
N ASP A 260 1.50 -10.44 2.54
CA ASP A 260 1.39 -9.36 3.52
C ASP A 260 1.05 -9.88 4.91
N ARG A 261 1.17 -9.00 5.92
CA ARG A 261 0.79 -9.29 7.31
C ARG A 261 -0.65 -9.75 7.53
N HIS A 262 -1.54 -9.48 6.56
CA HIS A 262 -2.95 -9.89 6.58
C HIS A 262 -3.15 -11.29 5.97
N GLY A 263 -2.10 -11.89 5.41
CA GLY A 263 -2.13 -13.22 4.82
C GLY A 263 -2.52 -13.24 3.35
N TYR A 264 -2.43 -12.11 2.63
CA TYR A 264 -2.71 -12.06 1.20
C TYR A 264 -1.45 -12.15 0.36
N ILE A 265 -1.51 -12.93 -0.72
CA ILE A 265 -0.48 -12.96 -1.74
C ILE A 265 -0.57 -11.66 -2.54
N ARG A 266 0.48 -10.84 -2.48
CA ARG A 266 0.52 -9.50 -3.08
C ARG A 266 1.26 -9.44 -4.39
N LEU A 267 2.37 -10.16 -4.49
CA LEU A 267 3.24 -10.11 -5.64
C LEU A 267 3.95 -11.45 -5.81
N VAL A 268 4.16 -11.85 -7.07
CA VAL A 268 4.93 -13.04 -7.42
C VAL A 268 5.92 -12.64 -8.50
N TYR A 269 7.21 -12.71 -8.19
CA TYR A 269 8.30 -12.61 -9.15
C TYR A 269 8.61 -13.99 -9.71
N ARG A 270 8.94 -14.03 -10.99
CA ARG A 270 9.35 -15.24 -11.69
C ARG A 270 10.68 -15.02 -12.38
N GLY A 271 11.41 -16.10 -12.59
CA GLY A 271 12.68 -16.08 -13.32
C GLY A 271 13.88 -15.87 -12.40
N VAL A 272 14.98 -15.38 -12.96
CA VAL A 272 16.29 -15.28 -12.31
C VAL A 272 16.47 -13.91 -11.67
N PRO A 273 16.76 -13.80 -10.36
CA PRO A 273 17.03 -12.52 -9.72
C PRO A 273 18.38 -11.95 -10.13
N LYS A 274 18.43 -10.62 -10.26
CA LYS A 274 19.67 -9.86 -10.40
C LYS A 274 20.35 -9.68 -9.05
N VAL A 275 21.38 -10.47 -8.80
CA VAL A 275 22.21 -10.39 -7.58
C VAL A 275 23.49 -9.57 -7.77
N GLY A 276 23.88 -9.31 -9.02
CA GLY A 276 25.09 -8.55 -9.32
C GLY A 276 26.37 -9.24 -8.83
N SER A 277 27.38 -8.45 -8.47
CA SER A 277 28.66 -8.96 -7.94
C SER A 277 28.65 -9.22 -6.43
N ASP A 278 27.56 -8.89 -5.73
CA ASP A 278 27.38 -9.14 -4.28
C ASP A 278 26.82 -10.56 -4.05
N ILE A 279 27.54 -11.56 -4.59
CA ILE A 279 27.30 -12.99 -4.38
C ILE A 279 28.50 -13.61 -3.64
N PRO A 280 28.30 -14.30 -2.51
CA PRO A 280 29.37 -15.03 -1.83
C PRO A 280 30.11 -16.01 -2.75
N PRO A 281 31.46 -16.07 -2.69
CA PRO A 281 32.23 -17.02 -3.49
C PRO A 281 31.80 -18.48 -3.29
N SER A 282 31.37 -18.84 -2.08
CA SER A 282 30.84 -20.18 -1.78
C SER A 282 29.59 -20.52 -2.59
N LEU A 283 28.71 -19.55 -2.85
CA LEU A 283 27.52 -19.76 -3.69
C LEU A 283 27.90 -19.85 -5.16
N VAL A 284 28.91 -19.09 -5.61
CA VAL A 284 29.42 -19.19 -6.99
C VAL A 284 29.98 -20.58 -7.26
N THR A 285 30.66 -21.20 -6.30
CA THR A 285 31.20 -22.57 -6.45
C THR A 285 30.13 -23.66 -6.51
N LEU A 286 28.88 -23.34 -6.14
CA LEU A 286 27.74 -24.25 -6.27
C LEU A 286 27.06 -24.15 -7.65
N LEU A 287 27.42 -23.18 -8.48
CA LEU A 287 26.77 -22.99 -9.78
C LEU A 287 27.31 -23.97 -10.83
N SER A 288 26.41 -24.57 -11.59
CA SER A 288 26.70 -25.29 -12.83
C SER A 288 27.09 -24.30 -13.94
N ALA A 289 27.48 -24.80 -15.12
CA ALA A 289 27.72 -23.95 -16.28
C ALA A 289 26.50 -23.09 -16.66
N GLN A 290 25.29 -23.65 -16.51
CA GLN A 290 24.04 -22.94 -16.77
C GLN A 290 23.75 -21.88 -15.69
N GLY A 291 23.98 -22.20 -14.42
CA GLY A 291 23.88 -21.23 -13.32
C GLY A 291 24.85 -20.05 -13.47
N LEU A 292 26.08 -20.31 -13.92
CA LEU A 292 27.05 -19.26 -14.23
C LEU A 292 26.60 -18.39 -15.41
N ALA A 293 25.97 -18.98 -16.43
CA ALA A 293 25.40 -18.22 -17.55
C ALA A 293 24.22 -17.33 -17.11
N GLN A 294 23.36 -17.83 -16.21
CA GLN A 294 22.26 -17.05 -15.61
C GLN A 294 22.79 -15.90 -14.74
N LEU A 295 23.84 -16.12 -13.96
CA LEU A 295 24.50 -15.04 -13.21
C LEU A 295 25.06 -13.96 -14.16
N ALA A 296 25.71 -14.39 -15.24
CA ALA A 296 26.31 -13.50 -16.23
C ALA A 296 25.28 -12.71 -17.06
N SER A 297 24.07 -13.23 -17.28
CA SER A 297 23.02 -12.51 -18.00
C SER A 297 22.50 -11.28 -17.25
N GLY A 298 22.73 -11.20 -15.94
CA GLY A 298 22.25 -10.12 -15.09
C GLY A 298 20.80 -10.29 -14.62
N GLY A 299 20.23 -11.50 -14.76
CA GLY A 299 18.87 -11.84 -14.33
C GLY A 299 17.76 -11.25 -15.21
N ASP A 300 16.51 -11.46 -14.80
CA ASP A 300 15.30 -11.12 -15.57
C ASP A 300 14.72 -9.74 -15.20
N GLY A 301 15.61 -8.80 -14.84
CA GLY A 301 15.23 -7.40 -14.63
C GLY A 301 14.65 -7.05 -13.24
N TRP A 302 14.75 -7.95 -12.25
CA TRP A 302 14.35 -7.69 -10.86
C TRP A 302 15.39 -8.23 -9.87
N GLY A 303 15.51 -7.62 -8.68
CA GLY A 303 16.42 -8.07 -7.63
C GLY A 303 16.08 -7.50 -6.24
N ALA A 304 17.08 -7.44 -5.34
CA ALA A 304 16.85 -6.97 -3.97
C ALA A 304 16.20 -5.57 -3.87
N PRO A 305 16.57 -4.57 -4.70
CA PRO A 305 15.91 -3.26 -4.66
C PRO A 305 14.41 -3.32 -4.96
N ASP A 306 14.00 -4.15 -5.93
CA ASP A 306 12.60 -4.29 -6.34
C ASP A 306 11.78 -4.97 -5.25
N VAL A 307 12.32 -6.02 -4.63
CA VAL A 307 11.68 -6.72 -3.51
C VAL A 307 11.56 -5.81 -2.28
N LEU A 308 12.62 -5.06 -1.94
CA LEU A 308 12.57 -4.08 -0.84
C LEU A 308 11.56 -2.98 -1.11
N GLN A 309 11.49 -2.48 -2.35
CA GLN A 309 10.49 -1.50 -2.73
C GLN A 309 9.08 -2.06 -2.61
N ALA A 310 8.82 -3.27 -3.11
CA ALA A 310 7.52 -3.93 -2.97
C ALA A 310 7.14 -4.16 -1.51
N LEU A 311 8.10 -4.53 -0.66
CA LEU A 311 7.90 -4.62 0.78
C LEU A 311 7.53 -3.27 1.37
N THR A 312 8.17 -2.16 0.99
CA THR A 312 7.75 -0.83 1.50
C THR A 312 6.33 -0.44 1.11
N THR A 313 5.84 -0.89 -0.05
CA THR A 313 4.45 -0.69 -0.48
C THR A 313 3.46 -1.61 0.26
N ILE A 314 3.88 -2.82 0.61
CA ILE A 314 3.03 -3.85 1.23
C ILE A 314 2.97 -3.73 2.75
N VAL A 315 4.14 -3.51 3.38
CA VAL A 315 4.30 -3.36 4.83
C VAL A 315 3.44 -2.19 5.32
N GLY A 316 3.10 -1.24 4.45
CA GLY A 316 2.53 0.03 4.87
C GLY A 316 3.58 0.76 5.70
N ALA A 317 3.71 2.05 5.49
CA ALA A 317 4.41 2.83 6.47
C ALA A 317 3.53 2.82 7.74
N ASP A 318 3.83 1.94 8.71
CA ASP A 318 3.47 2.13 10.14
C ASP A 318 4.01 3.50 10.65
N GLN A 319 4.79 4.18 9.82
CA GLN A 319 5.04 5.60 9.91
C GLN A 319 3.91 6.32 9.18
N SER A 320 3.06 7.02 9.95
CA SER A 320 2.44 8.26 9.45
C SER A 320 3.47 8.97 8.56
N PRO A 321 3.22 9.18 7.25
CA PRO A 321 4.19 9.86 6.42
C PRO A 321 4.49 11.19 7.12
N PRO A 322 5.78 11.56 7.24
CA PRO A 322 6.16 12.75 7.97
C PRO A 322 5.31 13.92 7.49
N THR A 323 4.78 14.66 8.46
CA THR A 323 4.09 15.93 8.30
C THR A 323 5.02 16.90 7.57
N GLY A 324 4.90 16.93 6.25
CA GLY A 324 5.82 17.66 5.39
C GLY A 324 7.25 17.11 5.44
N GLY A 325 8.03 17.40 4.39
CA GLY A 325 9.43 17.02 4.42
C GLY A 325 10.09 17.01 3.04
N GLY A 326 11.13 17.84 2.93
CA GLY A 326 12.04 17.90 1.78
C GLY A 326 11.51 18.67 0.57
N LYS A 327 12.43 18.96 -0.36
CA LYS A 327 12.09 19.40 -1.71
C LYS A 327 11.35 18.27 -2.43
N ALA A 328 10.31 18.61 -3.18
CA ALA A 328 9.61 17.64 -4.01
C ALA A 328 10.59 17.01 -5.04
N PRO A 329 10.64 15.66 -5.17
CA PRO A 329 11.53 14.99 -6.12
C PRO A 329 11.31 15.49 -7.54
N ALA A 330 12.40 15.84 -8.23
CA ALA A 330 12.32 16.31 -9.60
C ALA A 330 11.93 15.18 -10.55
N PHE A 331 11.04 15.47 -11.48
CA PHE A 331 10.67 14.56 -12.56
C PHE A 331 10.46 15.36 -13.86
N THR A 332 10.52 14.62 -14.97
CA THR A 332 10.07 15.05 -16.28
C THR A 332 9.26 13.92 -16.89
N LEU A 333 8.00 14.17 -17.22
CA LEU A 333 7.10 13.17 -17.81
C LEU A 333 6.43 13.74 -19.07
N THR A 334 6.00 12.83 -19.94
CA THR A 334 5.17 13.17 -21.10
C THR A 334 3.70 13.21 -20.70
N SER A 335 2.97 14.20 -21.17
CA SER A 335 1.53 14.34 -20.95
C SER A 335 0.69 13.55 -21.94
N THR A 336 -0.60 13.40 -21.65
CA THR A 336 -1.62 12.82 -22.55
C THR A 336 -1.74 13.55 -23.89
N VAL A 337 -1.25 14.79 -23.99
CA VAL A 337 -1.21 15.58 -25.24
C VAL A 337 0.17 15.59 -25.89
N GLY A 338 1.11 14.78 -25.41
CA GLY A 338 2.46 14.63 -25.98
C GLY A 338 3.46 15.72 -25.57
N ALA A 339 3.07 16.70 -24.76
CA ALA A 339 3.98 17.70 -24.23
C ALA A 339 4.78 17.14 -23.05
N ASN A 340 6.10 17.35 -23.03
CA ASN A 340 6.94 17.06 -21.87
C ASN A 340 6.79 18.18 -20.84
N MET A 341 6.58 17.81 -19.59
CA MET A 341 6.48 18.74 -18.47
C MET A 341 7.33 18.24 -17.31
N SER A 342 7.89 19.18 -16.57
CA SER A 342 8.73 18.96 -15.41
C SER A 342 8.10 19.59 -14.17
N LEU A 343 8.52 19.12 -12.99
CA LEU A 343 8.12 19.77 -11.73
C LEU A 343 8.49 21.26 -11.71
N ALA A 344 9.61 21.64 -12.33
CA ALA A 344 10.10 23.01 -12.36
C ALA A 344 9.15 23.99 -13.07
N ASP A 345 8.33 23.50 -14.00
CA ASP A 345 7.33 24.32 -14.73
C ASP A 345 6.21 24.85 -13.81
N PHE A 346 6.10 24.28 -12.60
CA PHE A 346 5.11 24.63 -11.59
C PHE A 346 5.69 25.47 -10.43
N ALA A 347 6.95 25.88 -10.51
CA ALA A 347 7.60 26.67 -9.46
C ALA A 347 6.91 28.02 -9.19
N GLY A 348 7.04 28.50 -7.95
CA GLY A 348 6.59 29.83 -7.54
C GLY A 348 5.09 29.96 -7.30
N LYS A 349 4.32 28.88 -7.40
CA LYS A 349 2.91 28.83 -6.97
C LYS A 349 2.64 27.55 -6.17
N PRO A 350 1.66 27.57 -5.25
CA PRO A 350 1.17 26.34 -4.64
C PRO A 350 0.78 25.31 -5.69
N LEU A 351 1.15 24.06 -5.49
CA LEU A 351 0.90 22.95 -6.41
C LEU A 351 0.28 21.77 -5.67
N VAL A 352 -0.75 21.17 -6.27
CA VAL A 352 -1.37 19.93 -5.84
C VAL A 352 -1.10 18.88 -6.92
N ILE A 353 -0.38 17.81 -6.57
CA ILE A 353 -0.16 16.65 -7.44
C ILE A 353 -1.11 15.54 -7.03
N ASN A 354 -1.89 14.99 -7.95
CA ASN A 354 -2.74 13.83 -7.69
C ASN A 354 -2.30 12.65 -8.55
N PHE A 355 -1.92 11.55 -7.89
CA PHE A 355 -1.60 10.27 -8.51
C PHE A 355 -2.89 9.45 -8.64
N TRP A 356 -3.16 8.95 -9.84
CA TRP A 356 -4.43 8.30 -10.17
C TRP A 356 -4.27 7.20 -11.22
N ALA A 357 -5.31 6.38 -11.39
CA ALA A 357 -5.45 5.43 -12.49
C ALA A 357 -6.92 5.24 -12.89
N THR A 358 -7.20 4.79 -14.11
CA THR A 358 -8.59 4.60 -14.60
C THR A 358 -9.34 3.52 -13.83
N TYR A 359 -8.62 2.52 -13.31
CA TYR A 359 -9.16 1.43 -12.50
C TYR A 359 -9.35 1.79 -11.01
N CYS A 360 -9.18 3.07 -10.64
CA CYS A 360 -9.30 3.56 -9.26
C CYS A 360 -10.62 4.33 -9.07
N PRO A 361 -11.69 3.70 -8.55
CA PRO A 361 -12.96 4.36 -8.26
C PRO A 361 -12.85 5.61 -7.35
N PRO A 362 -12.07 5.62 -6.24
CA PRO A 362 -11.93 6.83 -5.44
C PRO A 362 -11.28 7.98 -6.20
N CYS A 363 -10.31 7.70 -7.08
CA CYS A 363 -9.71 8.70 -7.97
C CYS A 363 -10.77 9.35 -8.87
N LYS A 364 -11.65 8.53 -9.46
CA LYS A 364 -12.77 9.02 -10.28
C LYS A 364 -13.69 9.95 -9.51
N ALA A 365 -13.98 9.63 -8.25
CA ALA A 365 -14.90 10.37 -7.40
C ALA A 365 -14.37 11.76 -7.01
N GLU A 366 -13.07 11.89 -6.72
CA GLU A 366 -12.47 13.17 -6.27
C GLU A 366 -12.03 14.09 -7.40
N MET A 367 -11.78 13.57 -8.61
CA MET A 367 -11.22 14.35 -9.72
C MET A 367 -12.03 15.61 -10.10
N PRO A 368 -13.37 15.56 -10.22
CA PRO A 368 -14.16 16.77 -10.49
C PRO A 368 -14.04 17.84 -9.40
N LEU A 369 -13.94 17.41 -8.13
CA LEU A 369 -13.71 18.29 -7.01
C LEU A 369 -12.31 18.95 -7.11
N LEU A 370 -11.26 18.15 -7.34
CA LEU A 370 -9.90 18.67 -7.48
C LEU A 370 -9.79 19.69 -8.63
N LYS A 371 -10.37 19.37 -9.80
CA LYS A 371 -10.37 20.25 -10.99
C LYS A 371 -10.95 21.64 -10.70
N THR A 372 -11.93 21.72 -9.79
CA THR A 372 -12.66 22.97 -9.50
C THR A 372 -12.12 23.70 -8.29
N ALA A 373 -11.87 23.00 -7.17
CA ALA A 373 -11.48 23.61 -5.91
C ALA A 373 -10.01 24.07 -5.90
N VAL A 374 -9.09 23.30 -6.46
CA VAL A 374 -7.65 23.61 -6.42
C VAL A 374 -7.35 24.94 -7.14
N PRO A 375 -7.77 25.17 -8.40
CA PRO A 375 -7.54 26.45 -9.07
C PRO A 375 -8.26 27.62 -8.40
N ARG A 376 -9.48 27.39 -7.88
CA ARG A 376 -10.26 28.42 -7.19
C ARG A 376 -9.56 28.94 -5.93
N ALA A 377 -8.83 28.08 -5.23
CA ALA A 377 -8.02 28.47 -4.09
C ALA A 377 -6.73 29.22 -4.47
N GLY A 378 -6.36 29.26 -5.75
CA GLY A 378 -5.12 29.89 -6.23
C GLY A 378 -3.92 28.94 -6.35
N ALA A 379 -4.14 27.62 -6.19
CA ALA A 379 -3.14 26.59 -6.40
C ALA A 379 -3.21 26.03 -7.83
N ARG A 380 -2.14 25.37 -8.29
CA ARG A 380 -2.11 24.62 -9.56
C ARG A 380 -2.44 23.16 -9.29
N LEU A 381 -3.17 22.51 -10.20
CA LEU A 381 -3.42 21.08 -10.17
C LEU A 381 -2.57 20.36 -11.23
N LEU A 382 -1.92 19.28 -10.83
CA LEU A 382 -1.19 18.37 -11.71
C LEU A 382 -1.70 16.95 -11.49
N LEU A 383 -2.13 16.28 -12.57
CA LEU A 383 -2.54 14.88 -12.53
C LEU A 383 -1.41 14.02 -13.08
N ILE A 384 -1.10 12.91 -12.41
CA ILE A 384 -0.12 11.92 -12.85
C ILE A 384 -0.81 10.57 -12.89
N ASN A 385 -0.89 9.99 -14.08
CA ASN A 385 -1.50 8.69 -14.32
C ASN A 385 -0.44 7.59 -14.17
N GLU A 386 -0.76 6.56 -13.39
CA GLU A 386 0.18 5.50 -13.03
C GLU A 386 0.04 4.28 -13.94
N GLY A 387 1.03 4.06 -14.80
CA GLY A 387 1.21 2.80 -15.54
C GLY A 387 0.29 2.59 -16.74
N GLU A 388 -0.50 3.58 -17.16
CA GLU A 388 -1.42 3.43 -18.30
C GLU A 388 -0.94 4.20 -19.53
N SER A 389 -1.42 3.77 -20.70
CA SER A 389 -1.08 4.44 -21.96
C SER A 389 -1.79 5.79 -22.07
N SER A 390 -1.24 6.70 -22.88
CA SER A 390 -1.87 7.99 -23.18
C SER A 390 -3.33 7.84 -23.66
N ALA A 391 -3.60 6.85 -24.51
CA ALA A 391 -4.94 6.61 -25.06
C ALA A 391 -5.96 6.20 -23.97
N VAL A 392 -5.54 5.35 -23.02
CA VAL A 392 -6.40 4.91 -21.90
C VAL A 392 -6.68 6.08 -20.95
N ALA A 393 -5.63 6.78 -20.52
CA ALA A 393 -5.76 7.89 -19.59
C ALA A 393 -6.60 9.05 -20.18
N SER A 394 -6.29 9.49 -21.41
CA SER A 394 -7.03 10.57 -22.07
C SER A 394 -8.50 10.21 -22.37
N GLY A 395 -8.76 8.97 -22.81
CA GLY A 395 -10.12 8.49 -23.04
C GLY A 395 -10.96 8.52 -21.78
N PHE A 396 -10.39 8.11 -20.64
CA PHE A 396 -11.08 8.13 -19.35
C PHE A 396 -11.32 9.56 -18.85
N LEU A 397 -10.32 10.44 -18.91
CA LEU A 397 -10.46 11.84 -18.50
C LEU A 397 -11.60 12.54 -19.27
N ALA A 398 -11.72 12.27 -20.57
CA ALA A 398 -12.82 12.78 -21.39
C ALA A 398 -14.20 12.25 -20.91
N GLN A 399 -14.29 10.97 -20.52
CA GLN A 399 -15.54 10.38 -20.01
C GLN A 399 -16.03 11.03 -18.72
N ILE A 400 -15.11 11.51 -17.88
CA ILE A 400 -15.43 12.13 -16.58
C ILE A 400 -15.41 13.66 -16.63
N GLY A 401 -15.32 14.25 -17.82
CA GLY A 401 -15.34 15.70 -18.03
C GLY A 401 -14.12 16.43 -17.47
N VAL A 402 -12.95 15.77 -17.43
CA VAL A 402 -11.69 16.37 -17.00
C VAL A 402 -10.84 16.69 -18.24
N ASP A 403 -10.84 17.96 -18.64
CA ASP A 403 -10.21 18.39 -19.90
C ASP A 403 -8.73 18.76 -19.76
N GLN A 404 -8.18 18.68 -18.55
CA GLN A 404 -6.78 19.02 -18.33
C GLN A 404 -5.84 17.87 -18.74
N PRO A 405 -4.65 18.16 -19.29
CA PRO A 405 -3.64 17.15 -19.51
C PRO A 405 -3.22 16.46 -18.20
N SER A 406 -3.03 15.15 -18.28
CA SER A 406 -2.37 14.36 -17.22
C SER A 406 -0.98 13.98 -17.69
N LEU A 407 -0.01 13.96 -16.79
CA LEU A 407 1.28 13.32 -17.02
C LEU A 407 1.11 11.81 -16.96
N LEU A 408 2.00 11.09 -17.64
CA LEU A 408 2.02 9.63 -17.71
C LEU A 408 3.29 9.13 -17.02
N ASP A 409 3.14 8.28 -16.00
CA ASP A 409 4.24 7.58 -15.34
C ASP A 409 4.19 6.08 -15.70
N PRO A 410 4.60 5.70 -16.92
CA PRO A 410 4.39 4.34 -17.44
C PRO A 410 5.20 3.26 -16.70
N ASN A 411 6.27 3.66 -16.01
CA ASN A 411 7.14 2.76 -15.25
C ASN A 411 7.02 2.95 -13.73
N LEU A 412 6.00 3.69 -13.28
CA LEU A 412 5.69 3.96 -11.87
C LEU A 412 6.89 4.56 -11.12
N SER A 413 7.80 5.24 -11.82
CA SER A 413 9.06 5.71 -11.24
C SER A 413 8.86 6.98 -10.42
N VAL A 414 7.98 7.87 -10.87
CA VAL A 414 7.64 9.12 -10.18
C VAL A 414 6.73 8.83 -9.00
N GLY A 415 5.69 8.01 -9.16
CA GLY A 415 4.88 7.52 -8.04
C GLY A 415 5.76 6.94 -6.93
N ARG A 416 6.69 6.04 -7.28
CA ARG A 416 7.67 5.48 -6.32
C ARG A 416 8.54 6.54 -5.64
N GLN A 417 9.07 7.51 -6.37
CA GLN A 417 9.88 8.59 -5.80
C GLN A 417 9.11 9.45 -4.79
N TYR A 418 7.80 9.62 -5.01
CA TYR A 418 6.92 10.38 -4.12
C TYR A 418 6.40 9.57 -2.93
N GLY A 419 6.76 8.27 -2.85
CA GLY A 419 6.31 7.36 -1.80
C GLY A 419 4.88 6.90 -2.01
N LEU A 420 4.44 6.77 -3.26
CA LEU A 420 3.11 6.27 -3.59
C LEU A 420 2.92 4.84 -3.10
N SER A 421 2.11 4.66 -2.06
CA SER A 421 1.76 3.36 -1.50
C SER A 421 0.37 2.88 -1.93
N ALA A 422 -0.54 3.81 -2.23
CA ALA A 422 -1.91 3.54 -2.65
C ALA A 422 -2.49 4.68 -3.49
N LEU A 423 -3.54 4.38 -4.26
CA LEU A 423 -4.28 5.36 -5.07
C LEU A 423 -5.67 5.66 -4.46
N PRO A 424 -6.16 6.91 -4.59
CA PRO A 424 -5.39 8.09 -4.99
C PRO A 424 -4.38 8.48 -3.91
N MET A 425 -3.35 9.21 -4.33
CA MET A 425 -2.50 9.96 -3.41
C MET A 425 -2.36 11.39 -3.91
N THR A 426 -2.58 12.34 -3.02
CA THR A 426 -2.49 13.77 -3.30
C THR A 426 -1.36 14.40 -2.51
N ILE A 427 -0.47 15.15 -3.17
CA ILE A 427 0.67 15.84 -2.60
C ILE A 427 0.43 17.35 -2.68
N PHE A 428 0.59 18.04 -1.58
CA PHE A 428 0.48 19.50 -1.48
C PHE A 428 1.89 20.09 -1.39
N ILE A 429 2.24 20.95 -2.34
CA ILE A 429 3.58 21.52 -2.53
C ILE A 429 3.49 23.04 -2.43
N LYS A 430 4.37 23.62 -1.61
CA LYS A 430 4.46 25.06 -1.37
C LYS A 430 5.05 25.80 -2.58
N PRO A 431 4.89 27.13 -2.68
CA PRO A 431 5.50 27.93 -3.74
C PRO A 431 7.03 27.76 -3.88
N ASP A 432 7.71 27.46 -2.76
CA ASP A 432 9.15 27.22 -2.72
C ASP A 432 9.58 25.81 -3.18
N GLY A 433 8.62 24.95 -3.55
CA GLY A 433 8.85 23.58 -4.02
C GLY A 433 9.08 22.54 -2.92
N THR A 434 8.82 22.87 -1.65
CA THR A 434 8.82 21.89 -0.55
C THR A 434 7.45 21.21 -0.42
N ILE A 435 7.46 19.95 0.01
CA ILE A 435 6.20 19.22 0.25
C ILE A 435 5.66 19.63 1.63
N ASP A 436 4.48 20.26 1.63
CA ASP A 436 3.73 20.60 2.84
C ASP A 436 3.05 19.36 3.42
N ARG A 437 2.35 18.59 2.56
CA ARG A 437 1.57 17.44 3.01
C ARG A 437 1.41 16.39 1.92
N ARG A 438 1.15 15.16 2.37
CA ARG A 438 0.72 14.02 1.56
C ARG A 438 -0.60 13.50 2.13
N GLN A 439 -1.57 13.27 1.26
CA GLN A 439 -2.85 12.66 1.55
C GLN A 439 -2.93 11.37 0.75
N ILE A 440 -3.25 10.26 1.41
CA ILE A 440 -3.55 8.99 0.75
C ILE A 440 -5.07 8.79 0.87
N GLY A 441 -5.69 8.20 -0.15
CA GLY A 441 -7.13 7.99 -0.20
C GLY A 441 -7.91 9.22 -0.66
N GLN A 442 -9.23 9.02 -0.87
CA GLN A 442 -10.12 10.00 -1.47
C GLN A 442 -10.22 11.29 -0.64
N LEU A 443 -10.10 12.44 -1.31
CA LEU A 443 -10.38 13.76 -0.75
C LEU A 443 -11.87 14.12 -0.87
N GLY A 444 -12.43 14.62 0.22
CA GLY A 444 -13.75 15.26 0.24
C GLY A 444 -13.64 16.79 0.40
N ASP A 445 -14.71 17.50 0.06
CA ASP A 445 -14.76 18.97 -0.03
C ASP A 445 -14.12 19.69 1.16
N ARG A 446 -14.55 19.37 2.39
CA ARG A 446 -14.08 20.07 3.61
C ARG A 446 -12.59 19.89 3.85
N VAL A 447 -12.06 18.71 3.56
CA VAL A 447 -10.66 18.38 3.81
C VAL A 447 -9.81 19.05 2.76
N LEU A 448 -10.22 18.98 1.49
CA LEU A 448 -9.55 19.70 0.43
C LEU A 448 -9.55 21.22 0.68
N GLU A 449 -10.67 21.80 1.12
CA GLU A 449 -10.76 23.22 1.46
C GLU A 449 -9.80 23.59 2.61
N ALA A 450 -9.75 22.78 3.66
CA ALA A 450 -8.83 22.99 4.78
C ALA A 450 -7.36 22.93 4.32
N GLU A 451 -6.97 21.91 3.56
CA GLU A 451 -5.60 21.75 3.07
C GLU A 451 -5.21 22.89 2.11
N LEU A 452 -6.12 23.30 1.22
CA LEU A 452 -5.89 24.42 0.31
C LEU A 452 -5.74 25.73 1.07
N SER A 453 -6.57 25.99 2.09
CA SER A 453 -6.47 27.21 2.90
C SER A 453 -5.12 27.33 3.59
N ILE A 454 -4.57 26.21 4.06
CA ILE A 454 -3.24 26.14 4.68
C ILE A 454 -2.16 26.34 3.62
N LEU A 455 -2.30 25.72 2.45
CA LEU A 455 -1.28 25.74 1.41
C LEU A 455 -1.11 27.14 0.80
N VAL A 456 -2.20 27.90 0.63
CA VAL A 456 -2.19 29.20 -0.07
C VAL A 456 -1.93 30.39 0.84
N THR A 457 -1.96 30.19 2.16
CA THR A 457 -1.65 31.22 3.17
C THR A 457 -0.19 31.20 3.63
N GLN A 458 0.59 30.21 3.17
CA GLN A 458 2.04 30.11 3.33
C GLN A 458 2.76 30.73 2.14
#